data_AF-A0AAE1PL73-F1
#
_entry.id   AF-A0AAE1PL73-F1
#
_cell.length_a   1.000
_cell.length_b   1.000
_cell.length_c   1.000
_cell.angle_alpha   90.00
_cell.angle_beta   90.00
_cell.angle_gamma   90.00
#
_symmetry.space_group_name_H-M   'P 1'
#
loop_
_entity.id
_entity.type
_entity.pdbx_description
1 polymer ?
#
loop_
_entity_poly.entity_id
_entity_poly.type
_entity_poly.pdbx_seq_one_letter_code
_entity_poly.pdbx_strand_id
1 'polypeptide(L)'
;MLMQHPVSAVGGKSLREMMSVQELEYMQKMAANRFDQIDRTLRELPREVLLIIRNVNTIRAITKEHGDVVDRYRIMARSATRGAFVAPSATLTQRIKGRCHQLYFDYSLLKESVRVWVVKKVLYVLYMMGQIPDLSQLDAM
;
A
#
# COMPACT_ATOMS: atom_id res chain seq x y z
N MET A 1 2.37 9.00 -4.53
CA MET A 1 1.71 8.90 -3.22
C MET A 1 2.27 7.69 -2.50
N LEU A 2 2.80 7.86 -1.29
CA LEU A 2 3.41 6.78 -0.52
C LEU A 2 2.34 5.73 -0.18
N MET A 3 2.58 4.50 -0.64
CA MET A 3 1.86 3.29 -0.22
C MET A 3 2.29 2.97 1.20
N GLN A 4 1.84 3.79 2.15
CA GLN A 4 1.82 3.37 3.54
C GLN A 4 0.69 2.36 3.64
N HIS A 5 1.03 1.08 3.49
CA HIS A 5 0.16 0.03 3.98
C HIS A 5 -0.04 0.34 5.47
N PRO A 6 -1.28 0.48 5.97
CA PRO A 6 -1.46 0.49 7.40
C PRO A 6 -0.77 -0.76 7.90
N VAL A 7 0.23 -0.62 8.77
CA VAL A 7 0.82 -1.79 9.42
C VAL A 7 -0.20 -2.24 10.45
N SER A 8 -1.30 -2.81 9.94
CA SER A 8 -2.20 -3.64 10.70
C SER A 8 -1.33 -4.78 11.21
N ALA A 9 -1.32 -4.99 12.52
CA ALA A 9 -0.70 -6.14 13.14
C ALA A 9 -1.03 -7.40 12.32
N VAL A 10 -0.03 -7.96 11.63
CA VAL A 10 -0.22 -9.19 10.86
C VAL A 10 -0.44 -10.29 11.90
N GLY A 11 -1.68 -10.76 12.00
CA GLY A 11 -2.06 -11.79 12.97
C GLY A 11 -2.16 -11.30 14.43
N GLY A 12 -2.44 -10.00 14.67
CA GLY A 12 -2.61 -9.46 16.02
C GLY A 12 -1.30 -9.26 16.81
N LYS A 13 -0.15 -9.57 16.20
CA LYS A 13 1.17 -9.29 16.80
C LYS A 13 1.64 -7.89 16.47
N SER A 14 2.07 -7.16 17.49
CA SER A 14 2.72 -5.86 17.30
C SER A 14 3.97 -6.03 16.43
N LEU A 15 4.32 -5.04 15.60
CA LEU A 15 5.61 -5.00 14.89
C LEU A 15 6.79 -5.31 15.81
N ARG A 16 6.69 -4.88 17.07
CA ARG A 16 7.67 -5.12 18.12
C ARG A 16 7.81 -6.61 18.50
N GLU A 17 6.75 -7.39 18.36
CA GLU A 17 6.72 -8.83 18.65
C GLU A 17 7.20 -9.67 17.47
N MET A 18 7.16 -9.11 16.25
CA MET A 18 7.62 -9.78 15.02
C MET A 18 9.10 -9.53 14.73
N MET A 19 9.72 -8.54 15.38
CA MET A 19 11.11 -8.15 15.16
C MET A 19 12.02 -8.72 16.24
N SER A 20 13.18 -9.23 15.83
CA SER A 20 14.25 -9.55 16.76
C SER A 20 14.82 -8.27 17.39
N VAL A 21 15.42 -8.40 18.58
CA VAL A 21 16.07 -7.27 19.29
C VAL A 21 17.13 -6.61 18.41
N GLN A 22 17.86 -7.41 17.62
CA GLN A 22 18.91 -6.94 16.70
C GLN A 22 18.33 -6.12 15.54
N GLU A 23 17.22 -6.54 14.94
CA GLU A 23 16.53 -5.78 13.88
C GLU A 23 15.97 -4.46 14.42
N LEU A 24 15.50 -4.46 15.67
CA LEU A 24 14.97 -3.28 16.32
C LEU A 24 16.07 -2.24 16.60
N GLU A 25 17.22 -2.67 17.12
CA GLU A 25 18.40 -1.83 17.26
C GLU A 25 18.93 -1.30 15.91
N TYR A 26 18.94 -2.16 14.88
CA TYR A 26 19.32 -1.77 13.53
C TYR A 26 18.41 -0.69 12.96
N MET A 27 17.09 -0.87 13.08
CA MET A 27 16.11 0.13 12.64
C MET A 27 16.20 1.43 13.43
N GLN A 28 16.43 1.37 14.75
CA GLN A 28 16.64 2.57 15.57
C GLN A 28 17.89 3.33 15.14
N LYS A 29 19.02 2.65 14.91
CA LYS A 29 20.24 3.29 14.40
C LYS A 29 20.04 3.88 13.02
N MET A 30 19.36 3.17 12.12
CA MET A 30 19.05 3.68 10.78
C MET A 30 18.16 4.93 10.86
N ALA A 31 17.14 4.90 11.72
CA ALA A 31 16.25 6.04 11.94
C ALA A 31 17.02 7.23 12.49
N ALA A 32 17.86 7.04 13.53
CA ALA A 32 18.69 8.10 14.10
C ALA A 32 19.62 8.74 13.06
N ASN A 33 20.28 7.92 12.23
CA ASN A 33 21.19 8.40 11.18
C ASN A 33 20.48 9.19 10.06
N ARG A 34 19.16 9.00 9.88
CA ARG A 34 18.37 9.69 8.86
C ARG A 34 17.45 10.76 9.43
N PHE A 35 17.30 10.82 10.75
CA PHE A 35 16.34 11.69 11.42
C PHE A 35 16.62 13.16 11.14
N ASP A 36 17.90 13.57 11.17
CA ASP A 36 18.31 14.94 10.88
C ASP A 36 17.92 15.38 9.46
N GLN A 37 18.06 14.47 8.49
CA GLN A 37 17.67 14.73 7.11
C GLN A 37 16.14 14.87 6.98
N ILE A 38 15.40 14.02 7.69
CA ILE A 38 13.94 14.08 7.73
C ILE A 38 13.47 15.39 8.38
N ASP A 39 14.03 15.77 9.54
CA ASP A 39 13.65 16.99 10.26
C ASP A 39 13.90 18.24 9.42
N ARG A 40 15.07 18.33 8.75
CA ARG A 40 15.37 19.43 7.82
C ARG A 40 14.35 19.50 6.69
N THR A 41 14.06 18.36 6.06
CA THR A 41 13.08 18.29 4.96
C THR A 41 11.68 18.70 5.43
N LEU A 42 11.25 18.25 6.61
CA LEU A 42 9.94 18.58 7.17
C LEU A 42 9.82 20.07 7.53
N ARG A 43 10.90 20.70 7.97
CA ARG A 43 10.96 22.15 8.25
C ARG A 43 10.94 23.00 6.99
N GLU A 44 11.55 22.51 5.91
CA GLU A 44 11.58 23.17 4.60
C GLU A 44 10.24 23.05 3.84
N LEU A 45 9.40 22.08 4.21
CA LEU A 45 8.09 21.91 3.58
C LEU A 45 7.16 23.09 3.86
N PRO A 46 6.49 23.65 2.82
CA PRO A 46 5.44 24.62 3.02
C PRO A 46 4.32 24.04 3.90
N ARG A 47 3.77 24.87 4.80
CA ARG A 47 2.69 24.48 5.72
C ARG A 47 1.50 23.83 5.01
N GLU A 48 1.17 24.32 3.81
CA GLU A 48 0.06 23.76 3.02
C GLU A 48 0.29 22.30 2.61
N VAL A 49 1.53 21.92 2.32
CA VAL A 49 1.87 20.54 1.97
C VAL A 49 1.69 19.62 3.18
N LEU A 50 2.07 20.07 4.38
CA LEU A 50 1.86 19.31 5.63
C LEU A 50 0.36 19.11 5.90
N LEU A 51 -0.46 20.13 5.66
CA LEU A 51 -1.92 20.03 5.80
C LEU A 51 -2.52 19.05 4.77
N ILE A 52 -2.06 19.08 3.53
CA ILE A 52 -2.48 18.11 2.50
C ILE A 52 -2.14 16.68 2.94
N ILE A 53 -0.93 16.43 3.42
CA ILE A 53 -0.51 15.09 3.90
C ILE A 53 -1.42 14.63 5.04
N ARG A 54 -1.70 15.51 6.01
CA ARG A 54 -2.60 15.20 7.13
C ARG A 54 -4.02 14.88 6.65
N ASN A 55 -4.57 15.70 5.76
CA ASN A 55 -5.92 15.51 5.22
C ASN A 55 -6.05 14.20 4.44
N VAL A 56 -5.04 13.83 3.65
CA VAL A 56 -5.01 12.54 2.95
C VAL A 56 -5.07 11.37 3.93
N ASN A 57 -4.38 11.46 5.07
CA ASN A 57 -4.44 10.43 6.11
C ASN A 57 -5.80 10.37 6.80
N THR A 58 -6.43 11.51 7.06
CA THR A 58 -7.81 11.55 7.61
C THR A 58 -8.82 10.93 6.65
N ILE A 59 -8.77 11.28 5.36
CA ILE A 59 -9.64 10.69 4.33
C ILE A 59 -9.46 9.17 4.30
N ARG A 60 -8.20 8.68 4.38
CA ARG A 60 -7.93 7.24 4.41
C ARG A 60 -8.58 6.54 5.59
N ALA A 61 -8.51 7.14 6.78
CA ALA A 61 -9.11 6.59 8.00
C ALA A 61 -10.64 6.52 7.87
N ILE A 62 -11.28 7.59 7.37
CA ILE A 62 -12.73 7.63 7.12
C ILE A 62 -13.11 6.54 6.12
N THR A 63 -12.40 6.41 4.99
CA THR A 63 -12.70 5.39 3.98
C THR A 63 -12.56 3.97 4.54
N LYS A 64 -11.58 3.74 5.43
CA LYS A 64 -11.41 2.45 6.11
C LYS A 64 -12.61 2.10 6.99
N GLU A 65 -13.11 3.06 7.75
CA GLU A 65 -14.30 2.88 8.58
C GLU A 65 -15.56 2.58 7.73
N HIS A 66 -15.61 3.10 6.50
CA HIS A 66 -16.71 2.86 5.56
C HIS A 66 -16.53 1.59 4.70
N GLY A 67 -15.59 0.70 5.03
CA GLY A 67 -15.43 -0.59 4.35
C GLY A 67 -14.67 -0.52 3.02
N ASP A 68 -13.79 0.47 2.83
CA ASP A 68 -12.87 0.54 1.69
C ASP A 68 -13.55 0.44 0.31
N VAL A 69 -14.56 1.29 0.11
CA VAL A 69 -15.38 1.42 -1.12
C VAL A 69 -14.54 1.57 -2.41
N VAL A 70 -13.28 1.99 -2.31
CA VAL A 70 -12.40 2.25 -3.44
C VAL A 70 -11.13 1.41 -3.37
N ASP A 71 -10.84 0.67 -4.45
CA ASP A 71 -9.56 -0.01 -4.67
C ASP A 71 -8.44 1.01 -4.97
N ARG A 72 -7.92 1.58 -3.88
CA ARG A 72 -6.85 2.57 -3.90
C ARG A 72 -5.54 1.99 -4.46
N TYR A 73 -5.29 0.69 -4.26
CA TYR A 73 -4.09 0.03 -4.76
C TYR A 73 -4.05 0.10 -6.28
N ARG A 74 -5.14 -0.29 -6.95
CA ARG A 74 -5.25 -0.26 -8.41
C ARG A 74 -5.20 1.16 -8.97
N ILE A 75 -5.87 2.12 -8.32
CA ILE A 75 -5.84 3.52 -8.75
C ILE A 75 -4.42 4.11 -8.62
N MET A 76 -3.73 3.84 -7.52
CA MET A 76 -2.35 4.31 -7.32
C MET A 76 -1.39 3.66 -8.31
N ALA A 77 -1.49 2.35 -8.51
CA ALA A 77 -0.67 1.60 -9.46
C ALA A 77 -0.82 2.16 -10.88
N ARG A 78 -2.06 2.43 -11.32
CA ARG A 78 -2.34 3.09 -12.61
C ARG A 78 -1.81 4.53 -12.67
N SER A 79 -1.97 5.30 -11.59
CA SER A 79 -1.51 6.69 -11.56
C SER A 79 0.01 6.80 -11.62
N ALA A 80 0.72 5.93 -10.90
CA ALA A 80 2.18 5.88 -10.90
C ALA A 80 2.75 5.45 -12.25
N THR A 81 2.08 4.54 -12.94
CA THR A 81 2.52 4.00 -14.23
C THR A 81 2.04 4.81 -15.44
N ARG A 82 1.09 5.74 -15.26
CA ARG A 82 0.53 6.57 -16.35
C ARG A 82 1.61 7.31 -17.14
N GLY A 83 2.63 7.84 -16.46
CA GLY A 83 3.74 8.54 -17.09
C GLY A 83 4.67 7.64 -17.91
N ALA A 84 4.77 6.36 -17.57
CA ALA A 84 5.62 5.41 -18.29
C ALA A 84 5.00 4.95 -19.63
N PHE A 85 3.67 5.05 -19.77
CA PHE A 85 2.96 4.59 -20.95
C PHE A 85 2.53 5.71 -21.91
N VAL A 86 2.64 6.98 -21.49
CA VAL A 86 2.23 8.15 -22.28
C VAL A 86 3.46 8.99 -22.61
N ALA A 87 4.08 8.70 -23.75
CA ALA A 87 5.15 9.52 -24.32
C ALA A 87 4.56 10.49 -25.36
N PRO A 88 4.67 11.83 -25.16
CA PRO A 88 4.06 12.83 -26.05
C PRO A 88 4.55 12.77 -27.50
N SER A 89 5.81 12.37 -27.71
CA SER A 89 6.49 12.31 -29.01
C SER A 89 6.62 10.88 -29.58
N ALA A 90 5.86 9.91 -29.08
CA ALA A 90 5.99 8.51 -29.49
C ALA A 90 5.35 8.17 -30.85
N THR A 91 6.08 7.40 -31.64
CA THR A 91 5.65 6.80 -32.92
C THR A 91 4.48 5.82 -32.70
N LEU A 92 3.64 5.61 -33.72
CA LEU A 92 2.46 4.73 -33.66
C LEU A 92 2.77 3.33 -33.09
N THR A 93 3.90 2.74 -33.48
CA THR A 93 4.39 1.44 -33.00
C THR A 93 4.72 1.45 -31.51
N GLN A 94 5.34 2.53 -31.01
CA GLN A 94 5.62 2.71 -29.59
C GLN A 94 4.33 2.88 -28.78
N ARG A 95 3.30 3.53 -29.35
CA ARG A 95 1.97 3.66 -28.71
C ARG A 95 1.29 2.30 -28.57
N ILE A 96 1.32 1.47 -29.62
CA ILE A 96 0.77 0.11 -29.58
C ILE A 96 1.52 -0.73 -28.55
N LYS A 97 2.86 -0.69 -28.56
CA LYS A 97 3.68 -1.41 -27.59
C LYS A 97 3.40 -0.96 -26.15
N GLY A 98 3.29 0.36 -25.93
CA GLY A 98 2.91 0.93 -24.64
C GLY A 98 1.53 0.47 -24.17
N ARG A 99 0.56 0.37 -25.09
CA ARG A 99 -0.78 -0.15 -24.80
C ARG A 99 -0.75 -1.64 -24.43
N CYS A 100 0.03 -2.46 -25.12
CA CYS A 100 0.21 -3.87 -24.76
C CYS A 100 0.83 -4.03 -23.38
N HIS A 101 1.86 -3.25 -23.04
CA HIS A 101 2.45 -3.26 -21.69
C HIS A 101 1.47 -2.79 -20.62
N GLN A 102 0.65 -1.77 -20.91
CA GLN A 102 -0.41 -1.32 -20.01
C GLN A 102 -1.45 -2.42 -19.75
N LEU A 103 -1.87 -3.16 -20.79
CA LEU A 103 -2.80 -4.28 -20.64
C LEU A 103 -2.19 -5.44 -19.84
N TYR A 104 -0.92 -5.78 -20.10
CA TYR A 104 -0.21 -6.78 -19.31
C TYR A 104 -0.11 -6.38 -17.84
N PHE A 105 0.18 -5.11 -17.57
CA PHE A 105 0.21 -4.56 -16.21
C PHE A 105 -1.15 -4.63 -15.52
N ASP A 106 -2.22 -4.23 -16.21
CA ASP A 106 -3.58 -4.34 -15.69
C ASP A 106 -3.99 -5.81 -15.41
N TYR A 107 -3.56 -6.74 -16.26
CA TYR A 107 -3.77 -8.18 -16.03
C TYR A 107 -3.01 -8.68 -14.79
N SER A 108 -1.76 -8.25 -14.62
CA SER A 108 -0.96 -8.58 -13.43
C SER A 108 -1.63 -8.07 -12.14
N LEU A 109 -2.15 -6.84 -12.15
CA LEU A 109 -2.92 -6.28 -11.02
C LEU A 109 -4.18 -7.08 -10.70
N LEU A 110 -4.91 -7.53 -11.74
CA LEU A 110 -6.09 -8.37 -11.55
C LEU A 110 -5.73 -9.73 -10.95
N LYS A 111 -4.64 -10.35 -11.43
CA LYS A 111 -4.14 -11.62 -10.89
C LYS A 111 -3.83 -11.52 -9.39
N GLU A 112 -3.15 -10.46 -8.95
CA GLU A 112 -2.88 -10.24 -7.53
C GLU A 112 -4.18 -10.02 -6.72
N SER A 113 -5.13 -9.26 -7.28
CA SER A 113 -6.43 -9.07 -6.62
C SER A 113 -7.20 -10.39 -6.45
N VAL A 114 -7.17 -11.25 -7.46
CA VAL A 114 -7.75 -12.60 -7.40
C VAL A 114 -7.03 -13.46 -6.36
N ARG A 115 -5.70 -13.38 -6.28
CA ARG A 115 -4.93 -14.11 -5.26
C ARG A 115 -5.35 -13.72 -3.85
N VAL A 116 -5.48 -12.43 -3.55
CA VAL A 116 -5.95 -11.95 -2.23
C VAL A 116 -7.38 -12.43 -1.97
N TRP A 117 -8.26 -12.35 -2.96
CA TRP A 117 -9.63 -12.85 -2.84
C TRP A 117 -9.69 -14.35 -2.53
N VAL A 118 -8.87 -15.17 -3.21
CA VAL A 118 -8.77 -16.62 -2.94
C VAL A 118 -8.30 -16.86 -1.51
N VAL A 119 -7.24 -16.18 -1.06
CA VAL A 119 -6.72 -16.30 0.32
C VAL A 119 -7.81 -15.94 1.34
N LYS A 120 -8.53 -14.84 1.11
CA LYS A 120 -9.66 -14.43 1.97
C LYS A 120 -10.75 -15.49 2.02
N LYS A 121 -11.09 -16.13 0.89
CA LYS A 121 -12.07 -17.23 0.85
C LYS A 121 -11.59 -18.49 1.57
N VAL A 122 -10.33 -18.88 1.39
CA VAL A 122 -9.74 -20.03 2.08
C VAL A 122 -9.75 -19.82 3.59
N LEU A 123 -9.33 -18.64 4.05
CA LEU A 123 -9.38 -18.28 5.47
C LEU A 123 -10.81 -18.26 6.01
N TYR A 124 -11.79 -17.79 5.24
CA TYR A 124 -13.20 -17.84 5.63
C TYR A 124 -13.70 -19.29 5.78
N VAL A 125 -13.30 -20.20 4.89
CA VAL A 125 -13.63 -21.63 5.00
C VAL A 125 -12.96 -22.25 6.23
N LEU A 126 -11.69 -21.94 6.49
CA LEU A 126 -10.97 -22.40 7.69
C LEU A 126 -11.59 -21.88 8.98
N TYR A 127 -12.08 -20.64 8.99
CA TYR A 127 -12.86 -20.09 10.10
C TYR A 127 -14.16 -20.87 10.31
N MET A 128 -14.93 -21.14 9.25
CA MET A 128 -16.15 -21.96 9.33
C MET A 128 -15.87 -23.38 9.86
N MET A 129 -14.67 -23.91 9.61
CA MET A 129 -14.19 -25.20 10.15
C MET A 129 -13.69 -25.11 11.60
N GLY A 130 -13.75 -23.94 12.25
CA GLY A 130 -13.41 -23.74 13.66
C GLY A 130 -11.91 -23.74 13.97
N GLN A 131 -11.04 -23.66 12.96
CA GLN A 131 -9.59 -23.71 13.15
C GLN A 131 -8.95 -22.34 13.44
N ILE A 132 -9.67 -21.24 13.23
CA ILE A 132 -9.15 -19.87 13.38
C ILE A 132 -10.11 -19.09 14.29
N PRO A 133 -9.65 -18.49 15.41
CA PRO A 133 -10.53 -17.91 16.42
C PRO A 133 -11.01 -16.48 16.15
N ASP A 134 -10.43 -15.74 15.20
CA ASP A 134 -10.71 -14.30 15.06
C ASP A 134 -10.91 -13.83 13.61
N LEU A 135 -12.12 -13.36 13.31
CA LEU A 135 -12.53 -12.83 12.01
C LEU A 135 -12.08 -11.38 11.78
N SER A 136 -11.73 -10.66 12.84
CA SER A 136 -11.31 -9.25 12.75
C SER A 136 -10.03 -9.05 11.92
N GLN A 137 -9.24 -10.12 11.77
CA GLN A 137 -8.02 -10.14 10.97
C GLN A 137 -8.28 -10.22 9.45
N LEU A 138 -9.46 -10.70 9.04
CA LEU A 138 -9.87 -10.84 7.62
C LEU A 138 -10.33 -9.53 6.98
N ASP A 139 -10.83 -8.60 7.79
CA ASP A 139 -11.25 -7.27 7.34
C ASP A 139 -10.13 -6.24 7.40
N ALA A 140 -8.99 -6.61 8.01
CA ALA A 140 -7.77 -5.80 8.04
C ALA A 140 -6.80 -6.07 6.87
N MET A 141 -7.06 -7.11 6.06
CA MET A 141 -6.34 -7.49 4.83
C MET A 141 -7.04 -7.00 3.58
#